data_AF-A0A957C6H7-F1
#
_entry.id   AF-A0A957C6H7-F1
#
_cell.length_a   1.000
_cell.length_b   1.000
_cell.length_c   1.000
_cell.angle_alpha   90.00
_cell.angle_beta   90.00
_cell.angle_gamma   90.00
#
_symmetry.space_group_name_H-M   'P 1'
#
loop_
_entity.id
_entity.type
_entity.pdbx_description
1 polymer ?
#
loop_
_entity_poly.entity_id
_entity_poly.type
_entity_poly.pdbx_seq_one_letter_code
_entity_poly.pdbx_strand_id
1 'polypeptide(L)'
;MLDLSHLKEQFDEEGYVVVEDVLSPEVIAALETDYSKLLDKHVPRWLADGHIPDAFADLPLHERAGQIISHLNDEEFRWFDIAFPQAKKPMGQFPNLSQAVFDLLVNPNLLDCIEALIGGEILVNPIHHVRIKPPQAGLKSAKPSG
;
A
#
# COMPACT_ATOMS: atom_id res chain seq x y z
N MET A 1 -8.16 -13.57 20.53
CA MET A 1 -7.29 -14.60 19.93
C MET A 1 -7.99 -15.03 18.66
N LEU A 2 -7.33 -14.92 17.52
CA LEU A 2 -7.94 -15.32 16.24
C LEU A 2 -8.24 -16.82 16.28
N ASP A 3 -9.41 -17.21 15.80
CA ASP A 3 -9.68 -18.63 15.57
C ASP A 3 -9.04 -19.02 14.24
N LEU A 4 -7.92 -19.74 14.33
CA LEU A 4 -7.17 -20.22 13.18
C LEU A 4 -7.49 -21.69 12.87
N SER A 5 -8.46 -22.28 13.59
CA SER A 5 -8.91 -23.64 13.34
C SER A 5 -9.56 -23.68 11.96
N HIS A 6 -9.20 -24.68 11.14
CA HIS A 6 -9.70 -24.90 9.77
C HIS A 6 -9.18 -23.93 8.70
N LEU A 7 -8.30 -22.98 9.04
CA LEU A 7 -7.74 -22.03 8.06
C LEU A 7 -7.10 -22.77 6.86
N LYS A 8 -6.35 -23.82 7.16
CA LYS A 8 -5.66 -24.66 6.18
C LYS A 8 -6.63 -25.46 5.32
N GLU A 9 -7.68 -26.00 5.91
CA GLU A 9 -8.71 -26.79 5.21
C GLU A 9 -9.46 -25.91 4.20
N GLN A 10 -9.92 -24.73 4.64
CA GLN A 10 -10.57 -23.74 3.75
C GLN A 10 -9.64 -23.30 2.62
N PHE A 11 -8.38 -23.00 2.93
CA PHE A 11 -7.41 -22.62 1.91
C PHE A 11 -7.16 -23.75 0.89
N ASP A 12 -7.07 -25.00 1.34
CA ASP A 12 -6.85 -26.15 0.46
C ASP A 12 -8.08 -26.43 -0.44
N GLU A 13 -9.30 -26.17 0.04
CA GLU A 13 -10.54 -26.37 -0.71
C GLU A 13 -10.87 -25.20 -1.66
N GLU A 14 -10.72 -23.96 -1.21
CA GLU A 14 -11.17 -22.76 -1.93
C GLU A 14 -10.03 -22.02 -2.66
N GLY A 15 -8.78 -22.27 -2.30
CA GLY A 15 -7.61 -21.55 -2.81
C GLY A 15 -7.42 -20.16 -2.20
N TYR A 16 -8.24 -19.76 -1.22
CA TYR A 16 -8.11 -18.54 -0.44
C TYR A 16 -8.76 -18.72 0.94
N VAL A 17 -8.47 -17.81 1.87
CA VAL A 17 -9.14 -17.70 3.16
C VAL A 17 -9.35 -16.23 3.51
N VAL A 18 -10.46 -15.90 4.16
CA VAL A 18 -10.75 -14.57 4.69
C VAL A 18 -10.64 -14.61 6.19
N VAL A 19 -9.72 -13.82 6.75
CA VAL A 19 -9.55 -13.66 8.19
C VAL A 19 -9.86 -12.22 8.54
N GLU A 20 -10.95 -12.02 9.27
CA GLU A 20 -11.35 -10.70 9.74
C GLU A 20 -10.47 -10.25 10.91
N ASP A 21 -10.32 -8.94 11.07
CA ASP A 21 -9.66 -8.31 12.23
C ASP A 21 -8.21 -8.76 12.51
N VAL A 22 -7.48 -9.20 11.48
CA VAL A 22 -6.04 -9.53 11.59
C VAL A 22 -5.22 -8.33 12.06
N LEU A 23 -5.49 -7.17 11.45
CA LEU A 23 -4.81 -5.92 11.75
C LEU A 23 -5.67 -5.07 12.67
N SER A 24 -5.07 -4.55 13.74
CA SER A 24 -5.76 -3.65 14.64
C SER A 24 -5.94 -2.25 14.01
N PRO A 25 -6.94 -1.48 14.44
CA PRO A 25 -7.12 -0.10 13.97
C PRO A 25 -5.88 0.79 14.14
N GLU A 26 -5.07 0.52 15.17
CA GLU A 26 -3.84 1.27 15.44
C GLU A 26 -2.75 1.01 14.38
N VAL A 27 -2.61 -0.24 13.92
CA VAL A 27 -1.68 -0.59 12.83
C VAL A 27 -2.11 0.09 11.54
N ILE A 28 -3.41 0.10 11.25
CA ILE A 28 -3.97 0.78 10.07
C ILE A 28 -3.72 2.29 10.16
N ALA A 29 -4.01 2.92 11.30
CA ALA A 29 -3.79 4.36 11.50
C ALA A 29 -2.30 4.75 11.41
N ALA A 30 -1.39 3.89 11.87
CA ALA A 30 0.05 4.10 11.74
C ALA A 30 0.49 4.09 10.27
N LEU A 31 -0.02 3.17 9.46
CA LEU A 31 0.22 3.13 8.01
C LEU A 31 -0.35 4.36 7.31
N GLU A 32 -1.58 4.76 7.63
CA GLU A 32 -2.19 5.97 7.06
C GLU A 32 -1.38 7.22 7.38
N THR A 33 -0.90 7.34 8.62
CA THR A 33 -0.03 8.45 9.05
C THR A 33 1.30 8.43 8.30
N ASP A 34 1.89 7.26 8.08
CA ASP A 34 3.14 7.11 7.33
C ASP A 34 2.97 7.54 5.86
N TYR A 35 1.92 7.06 5.21
CA TYR A 35 1.63 7.42 3.81
C TYR A 35 1.22 8.88 3.65
N SER A 36 0.57 9.48 4.65
CA SER A 36 0.31 10.92 4.69
C SER A 36 1.62 11.73 4.68
N LYS A 37 2.60 11.35 5.51
CA LYS A 37 3.92 12.00 5.52
C LYS A 37 4.68 11.80 4.20
N LEU A 38 4.55 10.62 3.60
CA LEU A 38 5.15 10.33 2.31
C LEU A 38 4.53 11.18 1.19
N LEU A 39 3.21 11.37 1.22
CA LEU A 39 2.49 12.28 0.33
C LEU A 39 3.00 13.72 0.50
N ASP A 40 3.05 14.21 1.73
CA ASP A 40 3.54 15.56 2.06
C ASP A 40 4.97 15.81 1.58
N LYS A 41 5.83 14.78 1.62
CA LYS A 41 7.20 14.85 1.11
C LYS A 41 7.26 15.07 -0.40
N HIS A 42 6.33 14.49 -1.16
CA HIS A 42 6.39 14.49 -2.64
C HIS A 42 5.54 15.57 -3.31
N VAL A 43 4.44 16.00 -2.67
CA VAL A 43 3.52 17.03 -3.19
C VAL A 43 4.22 18.31 -3.65
N PRO A 44 5.17 18.92 -2.89
CA PRO A 44 5.82 20.16 -3.32
C PRO A 44 6.55 20.02 -4.66
N ARG A 45 7.22 18.88 -4.89
CA ARG A 45 7.91 18.58 -6.15
C ARG A 45 6.88 18.40 -7.28
N TRP A 46 5.85 17.58 -7.05
CA TRP A 46 4.84 17.32 -8.06
C TRP A 46 4.05 18.58 -8.48
N LEU A 47 3.87 19.54 -7.56
CA LEU A 47 3.33 20.85 -7.87
C LEU A 47 4.28 21.69 -8.72
N ALA A 48 5.55 21.79 -8.31
CA ALA A 48 6.55 22.56 -9.03
C ALA A 48 6.78 22.05 -10.46
N ASP A 49 6.72 20.73 -10.64
CA ASP A 49 6.87 20.05 -11.93
C ASP A 49 5.57 20.03 -12.76
N GLY A 50 4.44 20.51 -12.19
CA GLY A 50 3.14 20.57 -12.88
C GLY A 50 2.43 19.23 -13.05
N HIS A 51 2.83 18.19 -12.32
CA HIS A 51 2.17 16.88 -12.33
C HIS A 51 0.79 16.92 -11.68
N ILE A 52 0.62 17.74 -10.65
CA ILE A 52 -0.66 17.95 -9.95
C ILE A 52 -1.07 19.43 -9.97
N PRO A 53 -2.38 19.74 -10.01
CA PRO A 53 -2.84 21.12 -10.11
C PRO A 53 -2.91 21.86 -8.77
N ASP A 54 -3.00 21.12 -7.65
CA ASP A 54 -3.15 21.64 -6.29
C ASP A 54 -2.60 20.62 -5.27
N ALA A 55 -2.19 21.07 -4.08
CA ALA A 55 -1.85 20.25 -2.94
C ALA A 55 -3.08 19.58 -2.29
N PHE A 56 -4.27 20.14 -2.52
CA PHE A 56 -5.54 19.75 -1.92
C PHE A 56 -5.47 19.68 -0.38
N ALA A 57 -4.76 20.63 0.24
CA ALA A 57 -4.39 20.59 1.66
C ALA A 57 -5.60 20.64 2.62
N ASP A 58 -6.73 21.19 2.17
CA ASP A 58 -7.96 21.31 2.96
C ASP A 58 -8.82 20.03 2.97
N LEU A 59 -8.45 19.01 2.17
CA LEU A 59 -9.20 17.75 2.09
C LEU A 59 -8.75 16.75 3.17
N PRO A 60 -9.67 15.90 3.67
CA PRO A 60 -9.32 14.73 4.48
C PRO A 60 -8.33 13.80 3.77
N LEU A 61 -7.51 13.06 4.54
CA LEU A 61 -6.39 12.25 4.01
C LEU A 61 -6.77 11.40 2.78
N HIS A 62 -7.84 10.61 2.87
CA HIS A 62 -8.22 9.69 1.79
C HIS A 62 -8.70 10.45 0.55
N GLU A 63 -9.44 11.55 0.73
CA GLU A 63 -9.90 12.40 -0.36
C GLU A 63 -8.72 13.12 -1.02
N ARG A 64 -7.82 13.70 -0.22
CA ARG A 64 -6.58 14.34 -0.66
C ARG A 64 -5.70 13.38 -1.45
N ALA A 65 -5.45 12.19 -0.90
CA ALA A 65 -4.67 11.14 -1.56
C ALA A 65 -5.34 10.71 -2.86
N GLY A 66 -6.66 10.53 -2.88
CA GLY A 66 -7.41 10.19 -4.08
C GLY A 66 -7.29 11.25 -5.19
N GLN A 67 -7.38 12.54 -4.84
CA GLN A 67 -7.20 13.65 -5.77
C GLN A 67 -5.77 13.73 -6.33
N ILE A 68 -4.75 13.55 -5.48
CA ILE A 68 -3.36 13.57 -5.93
C ILE A 68 -3.08 12.38 -6.84
N ILE A 69 -3.41 11.16 -6.39
CA ILE A 69 -3.13 9.91 -7.11
C ILE A 69 -3.82 9.85 -8.48
N SER A 70 -5.00 10.46 -8.64
CA SER A 70 -5.70 10.50 -9.94
C SER A 70 -4.97 11.32 -11.02
N HIS A 71 -3.96 12.11 -10.63
CA HIS A 71 -3.12 12.90 -11.53
C HIS A 71 -1.74 12.28 -11.77
N LEU A 72 -1.35 11.28 -10.98
CA LEU A 72 -0.04 10.64 -11.07
C LEU A 72 0.00 9.60 -12.18
N ASN A 73 1.14 9.49 -12.85
CA ASN A 73 1.47 8.35 -13.72
C ASN A 73 2.13 7.22 -12.91
N ASP A 74 2.43 6.11 -13.58
CA ASP A 74 3.04 4.93 -12.95
C ASP A 74 4.39 5.23 -12.28
N GLU A 75 5.19 6.15 -12.83
CA GLU A 75 6.50 6.54 -12.26
C GLU A 75 6.34 7.32 -10.95
N GLU A 76 5.40 8.27 -10.89
CA GLU A 76 5.10 8.96 -9.63
C GLU A 76 4.45 8.03 -8.61
N PHE A 77 3.59 7.11 -9.05
CA PHE A 77 2.94 6.14 -8.16
C PHE A 77 3.95 5.22 -7.46
N ARG A 78 5.07 4.89 -8.12
CA ARG A 78 6.13 4.05 -7.53
C ARG A 78 6.78 4.63 -6.28
N TRP A 79 6.64 5.93 -6.00
CA TRP A 79 7.14 6.51 -4.75
C TRP A 79 6.38 6.02 -3.52
N PHE A 80 5.17 5.48 -3.69
CA PHE A 80 4.39 4.86 -2.61
C PHE A 80 4.67 3.37 -2.44
N ASP A 81 5.43 2.75 -3.35
CA ASP A 81 5.58 1.31 -3.36
C ASP A 81 6.66 0.84 -2.36
N ILE A 82 6.53 -0.40 -1.88
CA ILE A 82 7.50 -1.03 -0.97
C ILE A 82 8.41 -2.02 -1.71
N ALA A 83 8.15 -2.27 -2.99
CA ALA A 83 9.04 -3.01 -3.88
C ALA A 83 10.21 -2.13 -4.37
N PHE A 84 11.38 -2.76 -4.54
CA PHE A 84 12.49 -2.09 -5.22
C PHE A 84 12.13 -1.77 -6.68
N PRO A 85 12.47 -0.57 -7.18
CA PRO A 85 12.23 -0.24 -8.59
C PRO A 85 13.00 -1.21 -9.49
N GLN A 86 12.29 -1.93 -10.37
CA GLN A 86 12.87 -2.81 -11.40
C GLN A 86 13.59 -2.03 -12.53
N ALA A 87 13.78 -0.71 -12.37
CA ALA A 87 14.31 0.16 -13.40
C ALA A 87 15.83 0.07 -13.51
N LYS A 88 16.34 0.07 -14.75
CA LYS A 88 17.79 0.02 -15.06
C LYS A 88 18.61 1.17 -14.47
N LYS A 89 17.96 2.23 -13.99
CA LYS A 89 18.57 3.35 -13.25
C LYS A 89 17.61 3.80 -12.15
N PRO A 90 17.86 3.50 -10.87
CA PRO A 90 17.06 4.07 -9.80
C PRO A 90 17.32 5.58 -9.74
N MET A 91 16.34 6.39 -10.10
CA MET A 91 16.42 7.86 -10.04
C MET A 91 16.30 8.38 -8.60
N GLY A 92 17.03 7.77 -7.66
CA GLY A 92 16.89 8.03 -6.22
C GLY A 92 15.54 7.57 -5.63
N GLN A 93 14.74 6.84 -6.40
CA GLN A 93 13.54 6.15 -5.93
C GLN A 93 13.97 4.95 -5.07
N PHE A 94 13.62 4.98 -3.79
CA PHE A 94 13.76 3.86 -2.87
C PHE A 94 12.38 3.42 -2.42
N PRO A 95 12.19 2.11 -2.17
CA PRO A 95 10.95 1.60 -1.60
C PRO A 95 10.63 2.32 -0.28
N ASN A 96 9.33 2.48 0.01
CA ASN A 96 8.89 2.95 1.32
C ASN A 96 9.10 1.86 2.39
N LEU A 97 10.29 1.83 2.98
CA LEU A 97 10.66 0.90 4.05
C LEU A 97 10.54 1.56 5.42
N SER A 98 9.41 2.23 5.68
CA SER A 98 9.15 2.88 6.95
C SER A 98 8.97 1.87 8.09
N GLN A 99 9.05 2.37 9.34
CA GLN A 99 8.77 1.55 10.52
C GLN A 99 7.34 0.98 10.46
N ALA A 100 6.35 1.77 10.02
CA ALA A 100 4.97 1.31 9.92
C ALA A 100 4.80 0.15 8.91
N VAL A 101 5.50 0.22 7.78
CA VAL A 101 5.53 -0.88 6.80
C VAL A 101 6.22 -2.11 7.40
N PHE A 102 7.33 -1.94 8.10
CA PHE A 102 8.01 -3.05 8.76
C PHE A 102 7.11 -3.71 9.81
N ASP A 103 6.49 -2.93 10.69
CA ASP A 103 5.59 -3.40 11.76
C ASP A 103 4.38 -4.14 11.20
N LEU A 104 3.88 -3.75 10.02
CA LEU A 104 2.86 -4.51 9.28
C LEU A 104 3.41 -5.88 8.85
N LEU A 105 4.58 -5.92 8.23
CA LEU A 105 5.18 -7.15 7.70
C LEU A 105 5.56 -8.15 8.81
N VAL A 106 5.87 -7.65 10.01
CA VAL A 106 6.20 -8.49 11.18
C VAL A 106 5.05 -8.56 12.20
N ASN A 107 3.84 -8.17 11.82
CA ASN A 107 2.69 -8.18 12.72
C ASN A 107 2.41 -9.62 13.19
N PRO A 108 2.32 -9.87 14.52
CA PRO A 108 2.20 -11.22 15.04
C PRO A 108 0.91 -11.92 14.59
N ASN A 109 -0.23 -11.22 14.56
CA ASN A 109 -1.48 -11.83 14.10
C ASN A 109 -1.40 -12.23 12.62
N LEU A 110 -0.76 -11.40 11.78
CA LEU A 110 -0.54 -11.71 10.37
C LEU A 110 0.38 -12.93 10.22
N LEU A 111 1.48 -12.98 10.98
CA LEU A 111 2.42 -14.09 10.95
C LEU A 111 1.79 -15.39 11.45
N ASP A 112 0.98 -15.34 12.51
CA ASP A 112 0.24 -16.50 13.02
C ASP A 112 -0.71 -17.08 11.95
N CYS A 113 -1.43 -16.20 11.22
CA CYS A 113 -2.27 -16.63 10.09
C CYS A 113 -1.44 -17.29 8.96
N ILE A 114 -0.29 -16.71 8.62
CA ILE A 114 0.58 -17.25 7.56
C ILE A 114 1.18 -18.58 8.00
N GLU A 115 1.67 -18.68 9.24
CA GLU A 115 2.25 -19.90 9.81
C GLU A 115 1.24 -21.05 9.80
N ALA A 116 -0.04 -20.78 10.10
CA ALA A 116 -1.09 -21.78 10.01
C ALA A 116 -1.30 -22.33 8.57
N LEU A 117 -0.93 -21.58 7.54
CA LEU A 117 -1.05 -21.99 6.14
C LEU A 117 0.19 -22.69 5.58
N ILE A 118 1.38 -22.16 5.87
CA ILE A 118 2.63 -22.58 5.21
C ILE A 118 3.67 -23.22 6.15
N GLY A 119 3.43 -23.20 7.46
CA GLY A 119 4.39 -23.63 8.49
C GLY A 119 5.30 -22.51 8.99
N GLY A 120 6.18 -22.82 9.95
CA GLY A 120 6.95 -21.83 10.70
C GLY A 120 8.13 -21.15 9.97
N GLU A 121 8.46 -21.58 8.76
CA GLU A 121 9.49 -20.92 7.94
C GLU A 121 8.86 -19.87 7.03
N ILE A 122 8.79 -18.63 7.50
CA ILE A 122 8.19 -17.50 6.77
C ILE A 122 9.30 -16.60 6.18
N LEU A 123 9.28 -16.41 4.86
CA LEU A 123 10.19 -15.52 4.14
C LEU A 123 9.40 -14.43 3.39
N VAL A 124 9.88 -13.19 3.48
CA VAL A 124 9.28 -12.02 2.86
C VAL A 124 10.21 -11.53 1.74
N ASN A 125 9.78 -11.66 0.49
CA ASN A 125 10.56 -11.24 -0.68
C ASN A 125 10.16 -9.81 -1.10
N PRO A 126 11.09 -8.85 -1.30
CA PRO A 126 10.78 -7.45 -1.62
C PRO A 126 10.20 -7.18 -3.04
N ILE A 127 9.27 -8.01 -3.48
CA ILE A 127 8.43 -7.85 -4.67
C ILE A 127 6.99 -7.44 -4.29
N HIS A 128 6.77 -7.00 -3.05
CA HIS A 128 5.47 -6.61 -2.55
C HIS A 128 5.03 -5.28 -3.15
N HIS A 129 3.79 -5.23 -3.65
CA HIS A 129 3.23 -4.04 -4.26
C HIS A 129 2.14 -3.42 -3.40
N VAL A 130 2.22 -2.12 -3.20
CA VAL A 130 1.14 -1.33 -2.60
C VAL A 130 0.07 -1.06 -3.64
N ARG A 131 -1.18 -1.36 -3.31
CA ARG A 131 -2.34 -1.14 -4.20
C ARG A 131 -3.27 -0.09 -3.60
N ILE A 132 -3.00 1.18 -3.89
CA ILE A 132 -3.92 2.27 -3.56
C ILE A 132 -4.98 2.36 -4.66
N LYS A 133 -6.26 2.35 -4.28
CA LYS A 133 -7.40 2.47 -5.21
C LYS A 133 -8.10 3.80 -4.97
N PRO A 134 -7.93 4.81 -5.84
CA PRO A 134 -8.67 6.05 -5.72
C PRO A 134 -10.18 5.79 -5.96
N PRO A 135 -11.08 6.58 -5.34
CA PRO A 135 -12.52 6.45 -5.56
C PRO A 135 -12.86 6.63 -7.03
N GLN A 136 -13.76 5.79 -7.56
CA GLN A 136 -14.15 5.81 -8.98
C GLN A 136 -14.68 7.17 -9.44
N ALA A 137 -15.36 7.91 -8.55
CA ALA A 137 -15.88 9.24 -8.85
C ALA A 137 -14.78 10.30 -9.12
N GLY A 138 -13.55 10.08 -8.64
CA GLY A 138 -12.41 10.97 -8.85
C GLY A 138 -11.50 10.60 -10.02
N LEU A 139 -11.75 9.47 -10.69
CA LEU A 139 -10.99 9.05 -11.86
C LEU A 139 -11.49 9.84 -13.09
N LYS A 140 -10.62 10.65 -13.70
CA LYS A 140 -10.87 11.16 -15.06
C LYS A 140 -11.07 9.94 -15.95
N SER A 141 -12.12 9.92 -16.77
CA SER A 141 -12.39 8.82 -17.72
C SER A 141 -11.10 8.50 -18.46
N ALA A 142 -10.53 7.32 -18.22
CA ALA A 142 -9.28 6.93 -18.83
C ALA A 142 -9.44 7.10 -20.34
N LYS A 143 -8.57 7.90 -20.98
CA LYS A 143 -8.54 7.92 -22.45
C LYS A 143 -8.30 6.48 -22.90
N PRO A 144 -9.13 5.92 -23.80
CA PRO A 144 -8.84 4.61 -24.34
C PRO A 144 -7.45 4.67 -24.98
N SER A 145 -6.57 3.75 -24.56
CA SER A 145 -5.31 3.49 -25.23
C SER A 145 -5.65 3.06 -26.66
N GLY A 146 -5.48 3.98 -27.60
CA GLY A 146 -5.54 3.71 -29.04
C GLY A 146 -4.29 3.02 -29.54
#